data_AF-A0A5N6NH40-F1
#
_entry.id   AF-A0A5N6NH40-F1
#
_cell.length_a   1.000
_cell.length_b   1.000
_cell.length_c   1.000
_cell.angle_alpha   90.00
_cell.angle_beta   90.00
_cell.angle_gamma   90.00
#
_symmetry.space_group_name_H-M   'P 1'
#
loop_
_entity.id
_entity.type
_entity.pdbx_description
1 polymer ?
#
loop_
_entity_poly.entity_id
_entity_poly.type
_entity_poly.pdbx_seq_one_letter_code
_entity_poly.pdbx_strand_id
1 'polypeptide(L)'
;MRQRRWVELIGDYDCAIKYHPGKANVVADALSRKETTKRVRALQLMIHSELPNQIRIAQQEALNTENLSFEAMRGMDKQLKAKDDGDIT
;
A
#
# COMPACT_ATOMS: atom_id res chain seq x y z
N MET A 1 -12.03 -10.18 -19.55
CA MET A 1 -13.20 -9.52 -20.17
C MET A 1 -12.91 -8.26 -20.99
N ARG A 2 -11.69 -7.70 -21.03
CA ARG A 2 -11.42 -6.48 -21.84
C ARG A 2 -11.40 -6.76 -23.35
N GLN A 3 -10.74 -7.83 -23.79
CA GLN A 3 -10.60 -8.14 -25.21
C GLN A 3 -11.94 -8.24 -25.96
N ARG A 4 -12.95 -8.91 -25.38
CA ARG A 4 -14.27 -9.07 -26.01
C ARG A 4 -14.98 -7.74 -26.30
N ARG A 5 -14.79 -6.71 -25.46
CA ARG A 5 -15.40 -5.38 -25.66
C ARG A 5 -14.76 -4.61 -26.81
N TRP A 6 -13.53 -4.93 -27.20
CA TRP A 6 -12.81 -4.25 -28.27
C TRP A 6 -13.05 -4.89 -29.65
N VAL A 7 -13.56 -6.12 -29.71
CA VAL A 7 -13.75 -6.83 -30.99
C VAL A 7 -14.81 -6.16 -31.87
N GLU A 8 -15.95 -5.78 -31.29
CA GLU A 8 -17.02 -5.06 -32.02
C GLU A 8 -16.50 -3.73 -32.55
N LEU A 9 -15.84 -2.94 -31.70
CA LEU A 9 -15.29 -1.63 -32.08
C LEU A 9 -14.23 -1.72 -33.19
N ILE A 10 -13.35 -2.72 -33.16
CA ILE A 10 -12.33 -2.90 -34.21
C ILE A 10 -13.00 -3.25 -35.55
N GLY A 11 -14.12 -3.96 -35.53
CA GLY A 11 -14.88 -4.30 -36.74
C GLY A 11 -15.46 -3.10 -37.48
N ASP A 12 -15.66 -1.97 -36.80
CA ASP A 12 -16.16 -0.73 -37.40
C ASP A 12 -15.08 0.04 -38.19
N TYR A 13 -13.81 -0.34 -38.06
CA TYR A 13 -12.69 0.28 -38.77
C TYR A 13 -12.11 -0.68 -39.81
N ASP A 14 -11.83 -0.16 -41.01
CA ASP A 14 -11.06 -0.89 -42.03
C ASP A 14 -9.57 -0.89 -41.66
N CYS A 15 -9.20 -1.69 -40.65
CA CYS A 15 -7.83 -1.81 -40.18
C CYS A 15 -7.42 -3.27 -39.96
N ALA A 16 -6.20 -3.60 -40.36
CA ALA A 16 -5.62 -4.92 -40.15
C ALA A 16 -4.76 -4.95 -38.89
N ILE A 17 -5.02 -5.90 -37.99
CA ILE A 17 -4.19 -6.12 -36.80
C ILE A 17 -2.87 -6.78 -37.24
N LYS A 18 -1.78 -6.01 -37.28
CA LYS A 18 -0.44 -6.49 -37.62
C LYS A 18 0.50 -6.32 -36.44
N TYR A 19 1.22 -7.37 -36.07
CA TYR A 19 2.26 -7.30 -35.05
C TYR A 19 3.61 -6.97 -35.69
N HIS A 20 4.26 -5.92 -35.18
CA HIS A 20 5.57 -5.47 -35.64
C HIS A 20 6.54 -5.40 -34.46
N PRO A 21 7.46 -6.38 -34.31
CA PRO A 21 8.46 -6.33 -33.27
C PRO A 21 9.54 -5.27 -33.57
N GLY A 22 10.12 -4.70 -32.52
CA GLY A 22 11.28 -3.81 -32.62
C GLY A 22 10.95 -2.37 -33.04
N LYS A 23 11.57 -1.90 -34.15
CA LYS A 23 11.66 -0.48 -34.51
C LYS A 23 10.32 0.23 -34.71
N ALA A 24 9.27 -0.49 -35.12
CA ALA A 24 7.93 0.09 -35.31
C ALA A 24 7.31 0.60 -33.99
N ASN A 25 7.72 0.06 -32.84
CA ASN A 25 7.19 0.45 -31.53
C ASN A 25 7.93 1.63 -30.91
N VAL A 26 9.08 2.06 -31.47
CA VAL A 26 9.90 3.14 -30.89
C VAL A 26 9.15 4.46 -30.89
N VAL A 27 8.43 4.76 -31.98
CA VAL A 27 7.64 6.01 -32.09
C VAL A 27 6.45 5.97 -31.12
N ALA A 28 5.73 4.85 -31.06
CA ALA A 28 4.61 4.68 -30.14
C ALA A 28 5.06 4.77 -28.67
N ASP A 29 6.18 4.14 -28.31
CA ASP A 29 6.74 4.19 -26.96
C ASP A 29 7.20 5.61 -26.60
N ALA A 30 7.87 6.31 -27.53
CA ALA A 30 8.27 7.70 -27.32
C ALA A 30 7.06 8.63 -27.07
N LEU A 31 5.97 8.44 -27.81
CA LEU A 31 4.73 9.23 -27.65
C LEU A 31 3.89 8.80 -26.43
N SER A 32 3.98 7.54 -26.00
CA SER A 32 3.21 7.02 -24.86
C SER A 32 3.80 7.41 -23.49
N ARG A 33 5.05 7.87 -23.45
CA ARG A 33 5.72 8.31 -22.22
C ARG A 33 5.12 9.63 -21.73
N LYS A 34 3.99 9.55 -21.03
CA LYS A 34 3.47 10.66 -20.22
C LYS A 34 4.41 10.89 -19.04
N GLU A 35 4.83 12.14 -18.81
CA GLU A 35 5.66 12.57 -17.68
C GLU A 35 4.94 12.36 -16.34
N THR A 36 4.84 11.13 -15.88
CA THR A 36 4.29 10.76 -14.56
C THR A 36 5.26 11.09 -13.43
N THR A 37 6.52 11.34 -13.77
CA THR A 37 7.62 11.56 -12.82
C THR A 37 7.43 12.82 -11.98
N LYS A 38 6.83 13.89 -12.52
CA LYS A 38 6.72 15.18 -11.81
C LYS A 38 5.79 15.11 -10.60
N ARG A 39 4.64 14.44 -10.72
CA ARG A 39 3.66 14.32 -9.63
C ARG A 39 4.12 13.35 -8.54
N VAL A 40 4.76 12.24 -8.95
CA VAL A 40 5.32 11.25 -8.03
C VAL A 40 6.48 11.87 -7.22
N ARG A 41 7.38 12.63 -7.85
CA ARG A 41 8.47 13.31 -7.13
C ARG A 41 7.98 14.34 -6.12
N ALA A 42 6.96 15.13 -6.45
CA ALA A 42 6.42 16.14 -5.53
C ALA A 42 5.77 15.50 -4.29
N LEU A 43 4.97 14.44 -4.49
CA LEU A 43 4.39 13.68 -3.39
C LEU A 43 5.47 12.95 -2.57
N GLN A 44 6.51 12.44 -3.22
CA GLN A 44 7.64 11.81 -2.55
C GLN A 44 8.41 12.80 -1.66
N LEU A 45 8.64 14.04 -2.12
CA LEU A 45 9.24 15.10 -1.30
C LEU A 45 8.35 15.51 -0.11
N MET A 46 7.03 15.64 -0.32
CA MET A 46 6.07 15.93 0.76
C MET A 46 5.98 14.82 1.80
N ILE A 47 6.01 13.55 1.38
CA ILE A 47 5.96 12.40 2.28
C ILE A 47 7.27 12.29 3.07
N HIS A 48 8.42 12.53 2.43
CA HIS A 48 9.73 12.34 3.09
C HIS A 48 10.15 13.46 4.05
N SER A 49 9.60 14.67 4.00
CA SER A 49 10.04 15.72 4.95
C SER A 49 9.57 15.42 6.38
N GLU A 50 8.31 15.00 6.54
CA GLU A 50 7.70 14.84 7.86
C GLU A 50 7.68 13.39 8.37
N LEU A 51 7.66 12.40 7.48
CA LEU A 51 7.56 10.99 7.89
C LEU A 51 8.72 10.52 8.78
N PRO A 52 10.00 10.84 8.51
CA PRO A 52 11.10 10.45 9.40
C PRO A 52 10.97 11.06 10.80
N ASN A 53 10.48 12.30 10.90
CA ASN A 53 10.25 12.97 12.17
C ASN A 53 9.10 12.31 12.95
N GLN A 54 7.99 11.98 12.27
CA GLN A 54 6.87 11.26 12.88
C GLN A 54 7.26 9.87 13.37
N ILE A 55 8.03 9.11 12.58
CA ILE A 55 8.54 7.78 12.99
C ILE A 55 9.41 7.92 14.23
N ARG A 56 10.35 8.88 14.26
CA ARG A 56 11.21 9.11 15.42
C ARG A 56 10.41 9.48 16.68
N ILE A 57 9.40 10.35 16.55
CA ILE A 57 8.55 10.74 17.69
C ILE A 57 7.77 9.52 18.20
N ALA A 58 7.11 8.77 17.32
CA ALA A 58 6.35 7.58 17.71
C ALA A 58 7.24 6.51 18.36
N GLN A 59 8.48 6.32 17.87
CA GLN A 59 9.45 5.42 18.49
C GLN A 59 9.88 5.91 19.89
N GLN A 60 10.10 7.21 20.06
CA GLN A 60 10.46 7.80 21.35
C GLN A 60 9.31 7.68 22.35
N GLU A 61 8.08 7.90 21.91
CA GLU A 61 6.88 7.73 22.72
C GLU A 61 6.68 6.27 23.13
N ALA A 62 6.90 5.31 22.22
CA ALA A 62 6.82 3.88 22.54
C ALA A 62 7.86 3.45 23.59
N LEU A 63 9.05 4.07 23.59
CA LEU A 63 10.10 3.81 24.57
C LEU A 63 9.89 4.50 25.92
N ASN A 64 8.81 5.28 26.09
CA ASN A 64 8.50 5.89 27.38
C ASN A 64 8.18 4.81 28.43
N THR A 65 8.68 5.01 29.65
CA THR A 65 8.55 4.07 30.78
C THR A 65 7.11 3.75 31.13
N GLU A 66 6.22 4.74 31.05
CA GLU A 66 4.77 4.56 31.21
C GLU A 66 4.19 3.61 30.16
N ASN A 67 4.53 3.82 28.89
CA ASN A 67 4.06 2.97 27.78
C ASN A 67 4.65 1.56 27.86
N LEU A 68 5.92 1.41 28.24
CA LEU A 68 6.56 0.11 28.48
C LEU A 68 5.86 -0.66 29.61
N SER A 69 5.53 0.01 30.72
CA SER A 69 4.80 -0.62 31.83
C SER A 69 3.38 -1.01 31.43
N PHE A 70 2.70 -0.17 30.64
CA PHE A 70 1.36 -0.45 30.15
C PHE A 70 1.35 -1.61 29.15
N GLU A 71 2.35 -1.70 28.27
CA GLU A 71 2.55 -2.84 27.39
C GLU A 71 2.88 -4.12 28.16
N ALA A 72 3.71 -4.04 29.20
CA ALA A 72 4.02 -5.19 30.06
C ALA A 72 2.79 -5.70 30.83
N MET A 73 1.85 -4.81 31.18
CA MET A 73 0.58 -5.18 31.81
C MET A 73 -0.47 -5.67 30.81
N ARG A 74 -0.34 -5.31 29.53
CA ARG A 74 -1.29 -5.64 28.45
C ARG A 74 -1.29 -7.15 28.19
N GLY A 75 -2.29 -7.84 28.72
CA GLY A 75 -2.48 -9.30 28.56
C GLY A 75 -2.53 -10.08 29.87
N MET A 76 -2.24 -9.44 31.02
CA MET A 76 -2.38 -10.07 32.34
C MET A 76 -3.84 -10.29 32.76
N ASP A 77 -4.80 -9.57 32.15
CA ASP A 77 -6.25 -9.74 32.41
C ASP A 77 -6.77 -11.16 32.12
N LYS A 78 -6.09 -11.95 31.29
CA LYS A 78 -6.54 -13.31 30.95
C LYS A 78 -6.25 -14.34 32.05
N GLN A 79 -5.49 -13.99 33.10
CA GLN A 79 -5.08 -14.94 34.15
C GLN A 79 -5.91 -14.88 35.45
N LEU A 80 -6.81 -13.91 35.60
CA LEU A 80 -7.72 -13.82 36.76
C LEU A 80 -9.09 -14.43 36.43
N LYS A 81 -9.17 -15.75 36.30
CA LYS A 81 -10.43 -16.46 36.59
C LYS A 81 -10.37 -16.91 38.04
N ALA A 82 -11.22 -16.32 38.88
CA ALA A 82 -11.46 -16.79 40.23
C ALA A 82 -11.82 -18.27 40.19
N LYS A 83 -11.11 -19.09 40.98
CA LYS A 83 -11.60 -20.43 41.31
C LYS A 83 -12.74 -20.21 42.29
N ASP A 84 -13.95 -20.54 41.85
CA ASP A 84 -15.10 -20.65 42.74
C ASP A 84 -14.83 -21.86 43.66
N ASP A 85 -14.20 -21.61 44.81
CA ASP A 85 -14.10 -22.57 45.90
C ASP A 85 -15.49 -22.72 46.52
N GLY A 86 -16.25 -23.68 45.98
CA GLY A 86 -17.52 -24.11 46.53
C GLY A 86 -17.61 -25.62 46.51
N ASP A 87 -17.02 -26.28 47.51
CA ASP A 87 -17.63 -27.50 48.06
C ASP A 87 -17.20 -27.74 49.52
N ILE A 88 -18.07 -27.30 50.43
CA ILE A 88 -18.19 -27.83 51.79
C ILE A 88 -19.66 -28.20 51.95
N THR A 89 -20.06 -29.43 51.58
CA THR A 89 -20.74 -30.41 52.43
C THR A 89 -21.05 -31.69 51.66
#